data_AF-U9U2Z1-F1
#
_entry.id   AF-U9U2Z1-F1
#
_cell.length_a   1.000
_cell.length_b   1.000
_cell.length_c   1.000
_cell.angle_alpha   90.00
_cell.angle_beta   90.00
_cell.angle_gamma   90.00
#
_symmetry.space_group_name_H-M   'P 1'
#
loop_
_entity.id
_entity.type
_entity.pdbx_description
1 polymer ?
#
loop_
_entity_poly.entity_id
_entity_poly.type
_entity_poly.pdbx_seq_one_letter_code
_entity_poly.pdbx_strand_id
1 'polypeptide(L)'
;MSFAHAFFILLIPRSDYSFEELAKNDDPNNPWNISPAYNQVFDNGTIDSKPFMVQTPDKNTNMFIDIRTSLFAIYLFLAGDSSSLSNWSYKSNPPLAILIVLFSLLIVVYLMNLLIGLLNFAIEKDNNRVSYLMQKVEILAEIELFYLLPHQRRCQEWFPELIYYFANVDKTREKIKEMINNDEWKTDYFPEMKQELLNKLNIQHNPHNDKVFMDKLEEIYIMISKLSKEQSPQVEKN
;
A
#
# COMPACT_ATOMS: atom_id res chain seq x y z
N MET A 1 7.79 2.46 -20.07
CA MET A 1 8.39 1.73 -21.21
C MET A 1 8.64 2.62 -22.42
N SER A 2 7.68 3.43 -22.87
CA SER A 2 7.84 4.25 -24.09
C SER A 2 9.00 5.26 -24.05
N PHE A 3 9.21 5.96 -22.94
CA PHE A 3 10.34 6.89 -22.80
C PHE A 3 11.69 6.18 -22.83
N ALA A 4 11.87 5.10 -22.06
CA ALA A 4 13.10 4.31 -22.08
C ALA A 4 13.43 3.79 -23.49
N HIS A 5 12.42 3.37 -24.23
CA HIS A 5 12.60 2.97 -25.63
C HIS A 5 12.98 4.15 -26.55
N ALA A 6 12.39 5.34 -26.34
CA ALA A 6 12.75 6.55 -27.09
C ALA A 6 14.19 7.00 -26.82
N PHE A 7 14.60 7.03 -25.54
CA PHE A 7 15.99 7.31 -25.16
C PHE A 7 16.95 6.27 -25.74
N PHE A 8 16.60 4.99 -25.66
CA PHE A 8 17.38 3.91 -26.27
C PHE A 8 17.59 4.12 -27.77
N ILE A 9 16.53 4.34 -28.55
CA ILE A 9 16.66 4.56 -30.00
C ILE A 9 17.50 5.81 -30.31
N LEU A 10 17.38 6.85 -29.49
CA LEU A 10 18.10 8.11 -29.71
C LEU A 10 19.59 8.01 -29.37
N LEU A 11 19.94 7.23 -28.34
CA LEU A 11 21.28 7.19 -27.73
C LEU A 11 22.06 5.89 -27.99
N ILE A 12 21.47 4.94 -28.72
CA ILE A 12 22.19 3.74 -29.17
C ILE A 12 23.29 4.14 -30.17
N PRO A 13 24.50 3.56 -30.06
CA PRO A 13 25.51 3.65 -31.12
C PRO A 13 24.97 3.09 -32.44
N ARG A 14 25.24 3.77 -33.54
CA ARG A 14 24.89 3.37 -34.92
C ARG A 14 26.04 2.73 -35.65
N SER A 15 27.26 2.95 -35.17
CA SER A 15 28.49 2.42 -35.71
C SER A 15 29.00 1.26 -34.87
N ASP A 16 29.73 0.34 -35.49
CA ASP A 16 30.44 -0.72 -34.77
C ASP A 16 31.53 -0.09 -33.89
N TYR A 17 31.67 -0.63 -32.68
CA TYR A 17 32.67 -0.18 -31.71
C TYR A 17 33.23 -1.38 -30.93
N SER A 18 34.45 -1.21 -30.42
CA SER A 18 35.10 -2.13 -29.48
C SER A 18 35.46 -1.36 -28.23
N PHE A 19 35.40 -1.98 -27.05
CA PHE A 19 35.90 -1.35 -25.81
C PHE A 19 37.42 -1.43 -25.66
N GLU A 20 38.07 -2.30 -26.44
CA GLU A 20 39.52 -2.57 -26.33
C GLU A 20 40.34 -1.69 -27.28
N GLU A 21 39.76 -1.35 -28.43
CA GLU A 21 40.42 -0.58 -29.47
C GLU A 21 39.76 0.78 -29.64
N LEU A 22 40.57 1.84 -29.65
CA LEU A 22 40.12 3.20 -29.88
C LEU A 22 39.60 3.34 -31.31
N ALA A 23 38.28 3.38 -31.45
CA ALA A 23 37.59 3.64 -32.71
C ALA A 23 36.88 4.99 -32.62
N LYS A 24 37.58 6.09 -32.93
CA LYS A 24 36.96 7.40 -33.12
C LYS A 24 36.30 7.44 -34.49
N ASN A 25 34.98 7.48 -34.49
CA ASN A 25 34.14 7.65 -35.68
C ASN A 25 33.22 8.86 -35.51
N ASP A 26 32.42 9.17 -36.52
CA ASP A 26 31.53 10.33 -36.51
C ASP A 26 30.23 10.10 -35.72
N ASP A 27 30.10 8.96 -35.03
CA ASP A 27 28.90 8.61 -34.27
C ASP A 27 28.92 9.25 -32.88
N PRO A 28 28.04 10.22 -32.57
CA PRO A 28 28.04 10.92 -31.29
C PRO A 28 27.68 10.01 -30.10
N ASN A 29 27.11 8.82 -30.36
CA ASN A 29 26.71 7.88 -29.33
C ASN A 29 27.76 6.79 -29.06
N ASN A 30 28.85 6.75 -29.83
CA ASN A 30 29.94 5.82 -29.61
C ASN A 30 30.56 6.06 -28.22
N PRO A 31 30.74 5.02 -27.39
CA PRO A 31 31.34 5.15 -26.05
C PRO A 31 32.67 5.92 -26.04
N TRP A 32 33.52 5.75 -27.04
CA TRP A 32 34.80 6.48 -27.14
C TRP A 32 34.66 7.98 -27.36
N ASN A 33 33.58 8.43 -27.99
CA ASN A 33 33.30 9.85 -28.22
C ASN A 33 32.63 10.50 -27.00
N ILE A 34 32.02 9.69 -26.14
CA ILE A 34 31.36 10.12 -24.91
C ILE A 34 32.35 10.14 -23.73
N SER A 35 33.35 9.25 -23.74
CA SER A 35 34.35 9.15 -22.69
C SER A 35 35.04 10.49 -22.41
N PRO A 36 35.29 10.82 -21.12
CA PRO A 36 36.11 11.96 -20.76
C PRO A 36 37.47 11.95 -21.45
N ALA A 37 37.79 13.06 -22.11
CA ALA A 37 39.05 13.28 -22.79
C ALA A 37 39.76 14.50 -22.20
N TYR A 38 41.07 14.38 -21.99
CA TYR A 38 41.91 15.39 -21.36
C TYR A 38 42.92 15.92 -22.37
N ASN A 39 42.85 17.22 -22.62
CA ASN A 39 43.79 17.91 -23.50
C ASN A 39 44.98 18.43 -22.69
N GLN A 40 46.16 18.44 -23.30
CA GLN A 40 47.34 19.05 -22.70
C GLN A 40 47.20 20.58 -22.70
N VAL A 41 47.49 21.21 -21.57
CA VAL A 41 47.61 22.67 -21.44
C VAL A 41 49.09 23.01 -21.38
N PHE A 42 49.56 23.85 -22.29
CA PHE A 42 50.95 24.29 -22.33
C PHE A 42 51.17 25.50 -21.42
N ASP A 43 52.42 25.76 -21.03
CA ASP A 43 52.78 26.87 -20.12
C ASP A 43 52.39 28.26 -20.67
N ASN A 44 52.23 28.39 -21.99
CA ASN A 44 51.76 29.61 -22.65
C ASN A 44 50.22 29.79 -22.60
N GLY A 45 49.50 28.89 -21.92
CA GLY A 45 48.04 28.90 -21.79
C GLY A 45 47.27 28.34 -22.99
N THR A 46 47.96 27.87 -24.04
CA THR A 46 47.30 27.23 -25.19
C THR A 46 46.94 25.78 -24.85
N ILE A 47 45.83 25.30 -25.42
CA ILE A 47 45.32 23.95 -25.22
C ILE A 47 45.50 23.17 -26.52
N ASP A 48 46.09 21.97 -26.46
CA ASP A 48 46.15 21.11 -27.64
C ASP A 48 44.73 20.73 -28.07
N SER A 49 44.48 20.83 -29.38
CA SER A 49 43.22 20.41 -29.99
C SER A 49 43.04 18.90 -29.95
N LYS A 50 44.14 18.14 -29.83
CA LYS A 50 44.11 16.69 -29.70
C LYS A 50 44.16 16.29 -28.22
N PRO A 51 43.31 15.36 -27.78
CA PRO A 51 43.38 14.86 -26.42
C PRO A 51 44.65 14.06 -26.20
N PHE A 52 45.32 14.34 -25.09
CA PHE A 52 46.50 13.62 -24.63
C PHE A 52 46.12 12.26 -24.04
N MET A 53 44.99 12.22 -23.30
CA MET A 53 44.46 11.00 -22.67
C MET A 53 42.95 10.93 -22.85
N VAL A 54 42.43 9.73 -23.11
CA VAL A 54 40.99 9.45 -23.15
C VAL A 54 40.73 8.32 -22.17
N GLN A 55 39.70 8.46 -21.33
CA GLN A 55 39.29 7.40 -20.43
C GLN A 55 38.73 6.22 -21.25
N THR A 56 39.22 5.00 -21.00
CA THR A 56 38.70 3.79 -21.64
C THR A 56 37.22 3.63 -21.27
N PRO A 57 36.30 3.59 -22.25
CA PRO A 57 34.89 3.40 -21.99
C PRO A 57 34.61 2.00 -21.46
N ASP A 58 33.55 1.90 -20.67
CA ASP A 58 32.98 0.65 -20.20
C ASP A 58 31.50 0.55 -20.59
N LYS A 59 30.84 -0.52 -20.14
CA LYS A 59 29.42 -0.77 -20.41
C LYS A 59 28.48 0.27 -19.78
N ASN A 60 28.96 1.03 -18.79
CA ASN A 60 28.18 2.07 -18.11
C ASN A 60 28.37 3.45 -18.75
N THR A 61 29.43 3.64 -19.54
CA THR A 61 29.76 4.89 -20.24
C THR A 61 28.62 5.32 -21.18
N ASN A 62 28.01 4.36 -21.88
CA ASN A 62 26.73 4.56 -22.55
C ASN A 62 25.73 3.48 -22.13
N MET A 63 24.91 3.77 -21.13
CA MET A 63 23.87 2.85 -20.64
C MET A 63 22.76 2.54 -21.67
N PHE A 64 22.72 3.23 -22.81
CA PHE A 64 21.71 3.03 -23.85
C PHE A 64 22.14 2.04 -24.95
N ILE A 65 23.25 1.34 -24.76
CA ILE A 65 23.68 0.23 -25.64
C ILE A 65 22.73 -0.97 -25.55
N ASP A 66 22.28 -1.34 -24.34
CA ASP A 66 21.37 -2.47 -24.10
C ASP A 66 20.03 -1.94 -23.56
N ILE A 67 18.94 -2.56 -24.00
CA ILE A 67 17.59 -2.15 -23.59
C ILE A 67 17.40 -2.26 -22.07
N ARG A 68 18.02 -3.24 -21.39
CA ARG A 68 17.90 -3.43 -19.94
C ARG A 68 18.64 -2.33 -19.18
N THR A 69 19.84 -1.98 -19.62
CA THR A 69 20.60 -0.88 -19.01
C THR A 69 19.93 0.46 -19.29
N SER A 70 19.29 0.63 -20.46
CA SER A 70 18.54 1.85 -20.76
C SER A 70 17.32 2.02 -19.85
N LEU A 71 16.60 0.92 -19.54
CA LEU A 71 15.52 0.93 -18.55
C LEU A 71 16.05 1.32 -17.17
N PHE A 72 17.20 0.79 -16.77
CA PHE A 72 17.83 1.13 -15.51
C PHE A 72 18.26 2.60 -15.46
N ALA A 73 18.83 3.14 -16.53
CA ALA A 73 19.19 4.55 -16.65
C ALA A 73 17.98 5.47 -16.48
N ILE A 74 16.84 5.14 -17.10
CA ILE A 74 15.60 5.92 -16.94
C ILE A 74 15.00 5.76 -15.53
N TYR A 75 15.15 4.61 -14.90
CA TYR A 75 14.79 4.45 -13.49
C TYR A 75 15.66 5.31 -12.56
N LEU A 76 16.98 5.35 -12.79
CA LEU A 76 17.87 6.25 -12.05
C LEU A 76 17.48 7.72 -12.27
N PHE A 77 17.16 8.08 -13.52
CA PHE A 77 16.69 9.43 -13.84
C PHE A 77 15.36 9.77 -13.14
N LEU A 78 14.43 8.81 -13.03
CA LEU A 78 13.21 8.94 -12.23
C LEU A 78 13.53 9.22 -10.75
N ALA A 79 14.56 8.59 -10.21
CA ALA A 79 15.03 8.79 -8.83
C ALA A 79 15.86 10.08 -8.64
N GLY A 80 16.12 10.83 -9.72
CA GLY A 80 16.85 12.11 -9.70
C GLY A 80 18.31 12.02 -10.13
N ASP A 81 18.82 10.84 -10.48
CA ASP A 81 20.19 10.67 -10.99
C ASP A 81 20.24 10.83 -12.52
N SER A 82 20.81 11.94 -12.96
CA SER A 82 20.96 12.29 -14.38
C SER A 82 22.33 11.97 -14.97
N SER A 83 23.21 11.30 -14.22
CA SER A 83 24.59 10.96 -14.66
C SER A 83 24.61 10.18 -15.97
N SER A 84 23.64 9.30 -16.18
CA SER A 84 23.52 8.53 -17.41
C SER A 84 23.20 9.38 -18.64
N LEU A 85 22.66 10.60 -18.48
CA LEU A 85 22.25 11.52 -19.55
C LEU A 85 23.15 12.77 -19.67
N SER A 86 24.03 13.03 -18.70
CA SER A 86 24.91 14.21 -18.68
C SER A 86 26.03 14.16 -19.71
N ASN A 87 26.22 13.00 -20.34
CA ASN A 87 27.25 12.73 -21.33
C ASN A 87 27.06 13.49 -22.65
N TRP A 88 25.83 13.92 -22.96
CA TRP A 88 25.52 14.63 -24.21
C TRP A 88 25.26 16.11 -23.96
N SER A 89 25.75 16.96 -24.88
CA SER A 89 25.38 18.37 -24.90
C SER A 89 23.92 18.55 -25.35
N TYR A 90 23.14 19.27 -24.53
CA TYR A 90 21.73 19.55 -24.81
C TYR A 90 21.53 20.48 -26.01
N LYS A 91 22.50 21.35 -26.29
CA LYS A 91 22.43 22.29 -27.42
C LYS A 91 22.62 21.59 -28.77
N SER A 92 23.50 20.60 -28.82
CA SER A 92 23.77 19.83 -30.04
C SER A 92 22.72 18.73 -30.28
N ASN A 93 21.95 18.35 -29.25
CA ASN A 93 20.95 17.29 -29.34
C ASN A 93 19.56 17.78 -28.88
N PRO A 94 18.87 18.64 -29.65
CA PRO A 94 17.54 19.14 -29.29
C PRO A 94 16.50 18.05 -28.97
N PRO A 95 16.42 16.91 -29.70
CA PRO A 95 15.47 15.86 -29.38
C PRO A 95 15.67 15.26 -27.99
N LEU A 96 16.93 15.14 -27.55
CA LEU A 96 17.26 14.64 -26.21
C LEU A 96 16.77 15.62 -25.15
N ALA A 97 17.05 16.91 -25.33
CA ALA A 97 16.60 17.95 -24.40
C ALA A 97 15.07 17.99 -24.28
N ILE A 98 14.35 17.88 -25.41
CA ILE A 98 12.88 17.81 -25.42
C ILE A 98 12.40 16.58 -24.65
N LEU A 99 13.02 15.41 -24.89
CA LEU A 99 12.63 14.17 -24.24
C LEU A 99 12.85 14.21 -22.71
N ILE A 100 13.96 14.80 -22.27
CA ILE A 100 14.28 15.06 -20.86
C ILE A 100 13.21 15.96 -20.23
N VAL A 101 12.89 17.10 -20.85
CA VAL A 101 11.89 18.04 -20.33
C VAL A 101 10.51 17.40 -20.24
N LEU A 102 10.08 16.69 -21.29
CA LEU A 102 8.79 16.00 -21.32
C LEU A 102 8.71 14.91 -20.25
N PHE A 103 9.78 14.11 -20.10
CA PHE A 103 9.85 13.09 -19.06
C PHE A 103 9.75 13.72 -17.67
N SER A 104 10.57 14.73 -17.38
CA SER A 104 10.56 15.42 -16.08
C SER A 104 9.21 16.05 -15.77
N LEU A 105 8.55 16.69 -16.74
CA LEU A 105 7.21 17.27 -16.55
C LEU A 105 6.19 16.18 -16.20
N LEU A 106 6.21 15.05 -16.91
CA LEU A 106 5.28 13.94 -16.66
C LEU A 106 5.52 13.31 -15.28
N ILE A 107 6.77 13.12 -14.88
CA ILE A 107 7.08 12.56 -13.55
C ILE A 107 6.71 13.55 -12.45
N VAL A 108 7.28 14.75 -12.48
CA VAL A 108 7.21 15.72 -11.37
C VAL A 108 5.82 16.31 -11.23
N VAL A 109 5.20 16.72 -12.34
CA VAL A 109 3.91 17.43 -12.30
C VAL A 109 2.74 16.46 -12.30
N TYR A 110 2.82 15.37 -13.05
CA TYR A 110 1.69 14.46 -13.19
C TYR A 110 1.76 13.28 -12.24
N LEU A 111 2.75 12.40 -12.37
CA LEU A 111 2.77 11.15 -11.60
C LEU A 111 2.96 11.35 -10.10
N MET A 112 3.89 12.21 -9.67
CA MET A 112 4.11 12.41 -8.22
C MET A 112 2.89 13.05 -7.56
N ASN A 113 2.29 14.07 -8.17
CA ASN A 113 1.10 14.71 -7.64
C ASN A 113 -0.11 13.78 -7.65
N LEU A 114 -0.28 12.97 -8.70
CA LEU A 114 -1.32 11.95 -8.78
C LEU A 114 -1.13 10.88 -7.69
N LEU A 115 0.10 10.39 -7.52
CA LEU A 115 0.42 9.37 -6.51
C LEU A 115 0.15 9.90 -5.10
N ILE A 116 0.57 11.13 -4.80
CA ILE A 116 0.28 11.79 -3.52
C ILE A 116 -1.23 11.93 -3.30
N GLY A 117 -1.99 12.35 -4.33
CA GLY A 117 -3.44 12.47 -4.25
C GLY A 117 -4.15 11.14 -4.01
N LEU A 118 -3.76 10.09 -4.74
CA LEU A 118 -4.29 8.73 -4.54
C LEU A 118 -3.93 8.16 -3.18
N LEU A 119 -2.69 8.38 -2.73
CA LEU A 119 -2.23 7.93 -1.43
C LEU A 119 -3.00 8.63 -0.31
N ASN A 120 -3.22 9.94 -0.41
CA ASN A 120 -4.02 10.68 0.54
C ASN A 120 -5.46 10.15 0.62
N PHE A 121 -6.07 9.87 -0.54
CA PHE A 121 -7.42 9.30 -0.61
C PHE A 121 -7.51 7.90 0.04
N ALA A 122 -6.52 7.04 -0.22
CA ALA A 122 -6.46 5.71 0.41
C ALA A 122 -6.27 5.81 1.92
N ILE A 123 -5.37 6.69 2.39
CA ILE A 123 -5.14 6.94 3.81
C ILE A 123 -6.41 7.45 4.49
N GLU A 124 -7.15 8.38 3.87
CA GLU A 124 -8.39 8.91 4.45
C GLU A 124 -9.44 7.80 4.65
N LYS A 125 -9.55 6.87 3.70
CA LYS A 125 -10.46 5.72 3.81
C LYS A 125 -10.06 4.75 4.91
N ASP A 126 -8.76 4.48 5.06
CA ASP A 126 -8.24 3.47 5.99
C ASP A 126 -7.84 4.04 7.36
N ASN A 127 -7.85 5.37 7.55
CA ASN A 127 -7.67 6.03 8.85
C ASN A 127 -8.92 5.89 9.73
N ASN A 128 -9.32 4.64 9.97
CA ASN A 128 -10.45 4.29 10.78
C ASN A 128 -9.97 3.80 12.15
N ARG A 129 -10.28 4.58 13.19
CA ARG A 129 -10.02 4.21 14.59
C ARG A 129 -10.59 2.82 14.94
N VAL A 130 -11.69 2.42 14.31
CA VAL A 130 -12.30 1.09 14.51
C VAL A 130 -11.37 0.00 13.98
N SER A 131 -10.82 0.13 12.77
CA SER A 131 -9.87 -0.83 12.20
C SER A 131 -8.61 -0.96 13.05
N TYR A 132 -8.10 0.17 13.57
CA TYR A 132 -6.96 0.18 14.49
C TYR A 132 -7.25 -0.58 15.80
N LEU A 133 -8.42 -0.35 16.40
CA LEU A 133 -8.84 -1.07 17.60
C LEU A 133 -9.06 -2.56 17.33
N MET A 134 -9.61 -2.91 16.17
CA MET A 134 -9.80 -4.30 15.75
C MET A 134 -8.46 -5.03 15.65
N GLN A 135 -7.48 -4.44 14.96
CA GLN A 135 -6.13 -5.00 14.86
C GLN A 135 -5.47 -5.15 16.24
N LYS A 136 -5.67 -4.19 17.15
CA LYS A 136 -5.18 -4.31 18.53
C LYS A 136 -5.80 -5.48 19.28
N VAL A 137 -7.10 -5.69 19.14
CA VAL A 137 -7.80 -6.80 19.79
C VAL A 137 -7.36 -8.13 19.21
N GLU A 138 -7.18 -8.21 17.88
CA GLU A 138 -6.66 -9.40 17.20
C GLU A 138 -5.27 -9.78 17.70
N ILE A 139 -4.34 -8.82 17.74
CA ILE A 139 -2.99 -9.04 18.29
C ILE A 139 -3.06 -9.46 19.77
N LEU A 140 -3.92 -8.84 20.56
CA LEU A 140 -4.07 -9.17 21.97
C LEU A 140 -4.61 -10.60 22.16
N ALA A 141 -5.60 -11.01 21.36
CA ALA A 141 -6.13 -12.37 21.36
C ALA A 141 -5.09 -13.41 20.92
N GLU A 142 -4.24 -13.09 19.94
CA GLU A 142 -3.12 -13.95 19.55
C GLU A 142 -2.10 -14.11 20.68
N ILE A 143 -1.75 -13.01 21.37
CA ILE A 143 -0.86 -13.04 22.53
C ILE A 143 -1.45 -13.92 23.63
N GLU A 144 -2.73 -13.74 23.94
CA GLU A 144 -3.43 -14.54 24.95
C GLU A 144 -3.43 -16.03 24.61
N LEU A 145 -3.70 -16.38 23.35
CA LEU A 145 -3.86 -17.77 22.93
C LEU A 145 -2.51 -18.49 22.81
N PHE A 146 -1.50 -17.85 22.22
CA PHE A 146 -0.25 -18.50 21.83
C PHE A 146 0.94 -18.21 22.76
N TYR A 147 0.97 -17.06 23.43
CA TYR A 147 2.15 -16.59 24.14
C TYR A 147 2.00 -16.59 25.67
N LEU A 148 0.80 -16.77 26.21
CA LEU A 148 0.56 -16.84 27.66
C LEU A 148 0.41 -18.27 28.18
N LEU A 149 1.16 -18.57 29.25
CA LEU A 149 1.05 -19.85 29.96
C LEU A 149 -0.30 -19.96 30.68
N PRO A 150 -0.81 -21.19 30.93
CA PRO A 150 -2.12 -21.40 31.56
C PRO A 150 -2.30 -20.72 32.92
N HIS A 151 -1.23 -20.53 33.69
CA HIS A 151 -1.31 -19.84 34.97
C HIS A 151 -1.41 -18.31 34.81
N GLN A 152 -0.77 -17.72 33.79
CA GLN A 152 -0.84 -16.28 33.50
C GLN A 152 -2.24 -15.87 33.06
N ARG A 153 -2.91 -16.71 32.25
CA ARG A 153 -4.30 -16.51 31.82
C ARG A 153 -5.33 -16.57 32.94
N ARG A 154 -4.98 -17.15 34.09
CA ARG A 154 -5.84 -17.24 35.28
C ARG A 154 -5.49 -16.17 36.32
N CYS A 155 -4.54 -15.29 36.04
CA CYS A 155 -4.17 -14.20 36.93
C CYS A 155 -5.24 -13.12 36.87
N GLN A 156 -6.01 -12.95 37.95
CA GLN A 156 -7.08 -11.95 38.04
C GLN A 156 -6.56 -10.50 37.97
N GLU A 157 -5.29 -10.25 38.29
CA GLU A 157 -4.69 -8.93 38.14
C GLU A 157 -4.51 -8.53 36.67
N TRP A 158 -4.22 -9.51 35.79
CA TRP A 158 -4.01 -9.27 34.35
C TRP A 158 -5.30 -9.47 33.54
N PHE A 159 -6.17 -10.37 34.01
CA PHE A 159 -7.47 -10.71 33.42
C PHE A 159 -8.59 -10.51 34.45
N PRO A 160 -8.98 -9.26 34.71
CA PRO A 160 -10.03 -8.97 35.67
C PRO A 160 -11.40 -9.44 35.15
N GLU A 161 -12.26 -9.87 36.07
CA GLU A 161 -13.63 -10.28 35.76
C GLU A 161 -14.53 -9.09 35.36
N LEU A 162 -14.21 -7.88 35.84
CA LEU A 162 -14.90 -6.64 35.50
C LEU A 162 -13.91 -5.56 35.05
N ILE A 163 -14.26 -4.83 33.98
CA ILE A 163 -13.54 -3.66 33.50
C ILE A 163 -14.46 -2.44 33.62
N TYR A 164 -14.08 -1.47 34.45
CA TYR A 164 -14.81 -0.21 34.58
C TYR A 164 -14.36 0.76 33.49
N TYR A 165 -15.30 1.26 32.68
CA TYR A 165 -15.05 2.27 31.65
C TYR A 165 -16.00 3.45 31.81
N PHE A 166 -15.45 4.66 31.73
CA PHE A 166 -16.24 5.89 31.74
C PHE A 166 -16.72 6.21 30.33
N ALA A 167 -18.03 6.22 30.14
CA ALA A 167 -18.67 6.60 28.88
C ALA A 167 -19.52 7.86 29.06
N ASN A 168 -19.58 8.69 28.02
CA ASN A 168 -20.44 9.86 28.00
C ASN A 168 -21.91 9.43 27.84
N VAL A 169 -22.77 9.88 28.76
CA VAL A 169 -24.18 9.48 28.86
C VAL A 169 -24.95 9.69 27.54
N ASP A 170 -24.75 10.84 26.88
CA ASP A 170 -25.47 11.18 25.66
C ASP A 170 -25.04 10.31 24.47
N LYS A 171 -23.72 10.14 24.29
CA LYS A 171 -23.16 9.27 23.23
C LYS A 171 -23.58 7.81 23.43
N THR A 172 -23.57 7.33 24.68
CA THR A 172 -24.01 5.97 25.01
C THR A 172 -25.49 5.79 24.70
N ARG A 173 -26.33 6.78 25.06
CA ARG A 173 -27.76 6.74 24.76
C ARG A 173 -28.03 6.67 23.25
N GLU A 174 -27.34 7.50 22.46
CA GLU A 174 -27.47 7.53 21.00
C GLU A 174 -27.09 6.18 20.39
N LYS A 175 -25.93 5.63 20.79
CA LYS A 175 -25.45 4.35 20.24
C LYS A 175 -26.36 3.17 20.58
N ILE A 176 -26.91 3.12 21.79
CA ILE A 176 -27.85 2.05 22.18
C ILE A 176 -29.14 2.13 21.35
N LYS A 177 -29.68 3.32 21.09
CA LYS A 177 -30.85 3.48 20.21
C LYS A 177 -30.55 3.00 18.78
N GLU A 178 -29.37 3.35 18.25
CA GLU A 178 -28.92 2.86 16.94
C GLU A 178 -28.84 1.33 16.90
N MET A 179 -28.24 0.70 17.92
CA MET A 179 -28.13 -0.76 18.02
C MET A 179 -29.49 -1.44 18.16
N ILE A 180 -30.45 -0.84 18.86
CA ILE A 180 -31.83 -1.35 18.94
C ILE A 180 -32.49 -1.29 17.56
N ASN A 181 -32.36 -0.15 16.85
CA ASN A 181 -32.94 0.02 15.52
C ASN A 181 -32.35 -0.95 14.48
N ASN A 182 -31.09 -1.33 14.64
CA ASN A 182 -30.38 -2.25 13.75
C ASN A 182 -30.52 -3.74 14.17
N ASP A 183 -31.33 -4.05 15.19
CA ASP A 183 -31.47 -5.40 15.77
C ASP A 183 -30.13 -6.02 16.26
N GLU A 184 -29.18 -5.18 16.67
CA GLU A 184 -27.85 -5.57 17.17
C GLU A 184 -27.78 -5.64 18.70
N TRP A 185 -28.81 -5.15 19.42
CA TRP A 185 -28.87 -5.11 20.89
C TRP A 185 -29.27 -6.46 21.55
N LYS A 186 -28.56 -7.54 21.20
CA LYS A 186 -28.91 -8.95 21.50
C LYS A 186 -28.17 -9.60 22.67
N THR A 187 -27.58 -8.84 23.60
CA THR A 187 -26.77 -9.44 24.68
C THR A 187 -27.66 -10.05 25.77
N ASP A 188 -27.75 -11.39 25.81
CA ASP A 188 -28.52 -12.14 26.83
C ASP A 188 -27.67 -12.53 28.06
N TYR A 189 -26.36 -12.29 28.01
CA TYR A 189 -25.42 -12.70 29.07
C TYR A 189 -25.64 -11.98 30.41
N PHE A 190 -26.16 -10.74 30.40
CA PHE A 190 -26.34 -9.91 31.59
C PHE A 190 -27.68 -9.13 31.55
N PRO A 191 -28.83 -9.81 31.70
CA PRO A 191 -30.14 -9.20 31.52
C PRO A 191 -30.44 -8.11 32.55
N GLU A 192 -29.98 -8.29 33.80
CA GLU A 192 -30.20 -7.33 34.90
C GLU A 192 -29.44 -6.01 34.66
N MET A 193 -28.14 -6.07 34.37
CA MET A 193 -27.32 -4.89 34.06
C MET A 193 -27.81 -4.17 32.80
N LYS A 194 -28.29 -4.92 31.80
CA LYS A 194 -28.92 -4.35 30.59
C LYS A 194 -30.12 -3.50 30.94
N GLN A 195 -31.02 -4.00 31.78
CA GLN A 195 -32.21 -3.24 32.22
C GLN A 195 -31.83 -2.03 33.08
N GLU A 196 -30.89 -2.19 34.01
CA GLU A 196 -30.42 -1.07 34.85
C GLU A 196 -29.81 0.06 33.99
N LEU A 197 -29.02 -0.29 32.97
CA LEU A 197 -28.43 0.66 32.04
C LEU A 197 -29.50 1.43 31.25
N LEU A 198 -30.49 0.73 30.70
CA LEU A 198 -31.59 1.35 29.97
C LEU A 198 -32.40 2.31 30.85
N ASN A 199 -32.65 1.92 32.10
CA ASN A 199 -33.32 2.76 33.10
C ASN A 199 -32.49 4.01 33.42
N LYS A 200 -31.19 3.89 33.70
CA LYS A 200 -30.31 5.06 33.95
C LYS A 200 -30.21 6.00 32.75
N LEU A 201 -30.27 5.45 31.53
CA LEU A 201 -30.23 6.23 30.30
C LEU A 201 -31.60 6.77 29.88
N ASN A 202 -32.69 6.47 30.60
CA ASN A 202 -34.07 6.82 30.24
C ASN A 202 -34.46 6.37 28.82
N ILE A 203 -34.02 5.18 28.41
CA ILE A 203 -34.41 4.57 27.12
C ILE A 203 -35.58 3.64 27.38
N GLN A 204 -36.74 3.94 26.78
CA GLN A 204 -37.89 3.04 26.79
C GLN A 204 -37.61 1.85 25.87
N HIS A 205 -37.04 0.79 26.43
CA HIS A 205 -37.02 -0.53 25.81
C HIS A 205 -38.14 -1.35 26.44
N ASN A 206 -39.06 -1.88 25.64
CA ASN A 206 -40.15 -2.68 26.18
C ASN A 206 -39.75 -4.16 26.18
N PRO A 207 -39.30 -4.74 27.32
CA PRO A 207 -38.93 -6.15 27.40
C PRO A 207 -40.10 -7.09 27.11
N HIS A 208 -41.34 -6.58 27.08
CA HIS A 208 -42.52 -7.35 26.73
C HIS A 208 -42.51 -7.81 25.27
N ASN A 209 -41.93 -7.02 24.35
CA ASN A 209 -41.85 -7.42 22.93
C ASN A 209 -40.87 -8.58 22.72
N ASP A 210 -39.74 -8.57 23.41
CA ASP A 210 -38.74 -9.65 23.34
C ASP A 210 -39.33 -10.96 23.92
N LYS A 211 -40.07 -10.85 25.04
CA LYS A 211 -40.73 -12.00 25.67
C LYS A 211 -41.85 -12.58 24.81
N VAL A 212 -42.71 -11.73 24.23
CA VAL A 212 -43.77 -12.14 23.29
C VAL A 212 -43.19 -12.78 22.03
N PHE A 213 -42.04 -12.29 21.55
CA PHE A 213 -41.36 -12.88 20.40
C PHE A 213 -40.78 -14.26 20.72
N MET A 214 -40.14 -14.43 21.88
CA MET A 214 -39.64 -15.73 22.35
C MET A 214 -40.76 -16.73 22.58
N ASP A 215 -41.87 -16.33 23.21
CA ASP A 215 -43.03 -17.19 23.42
C ASP A 215 -43.61 -17.69 22.08
N LYS A 216 -43.66 -16.82 21.05
CA LYS A 216 -44.09 -17.20 19.69
C LYS A 216 -43.11 -18.16 19.00
N LEU A 217 -41.81 -18.00 19.20
CA LEU A 217 -40.81 -18.92 18.64
C LEU A 217 -40.90 -20.30 19.28
N GLU A 218 -41.15 -20.36 20.59
CA GLU A 218 -41.35 -21.60 21.32
C GLU A 218 -42.62 -22.33 20.85
N GLU A 219 -43.72 -21.59 20.63
CA GLU A 219 -44.94 -22.14 20.02
C GLU A 219 -44.69 -22.72 18.61
N ILE A 220 -43.96 -22.00 17.75
CA ILE A 220 -43.59 -22.47 16.41
C ILE A 220 -42.75 -23.74 16.48
N TYR A 221 -41.75 -23.78 17.38
CA TYR A 221 -40.90 -24.95 17.56
C TYR A 221 -41.70 -26.18 18.01
N ILE A 222 -42.62 -26.00 18.96
CA ILE A 222 -43.54 -27.06 19.41
C ILE A 222 -44.41 -27.55 18.25
N MET A 223 -44.94 -26.65 17.42
CA MET A 223 -45.78 -27.01 16.27
C MET A 223 -45.01 -27.83 15.22
N ILE A 224 -43.79 -27.40 14.88
CA ILE A 224 -42.89 -28.12 13.96
C ILE A 224 -42.54 -29.51 14.51
N SER A 225 -42.25 -29.62 15.81
CA SER A 225 -41.93 -30.90 16.45
C SER A 225 -43.10 -31.90 16.42
N LYS A 226 -44.34 -31.41 16.49
CA LYS A 226 -45.56 -32.23 16.38
C LYS A 226 -45.79 -32.71 14.95
N LEU A 227 -45.68 -31.81 13.97
CA LEU A 227 -45.78 -32.15 12.55
C LEU A 227 -44.72 -33.17 12.11
N SER A 228 -43.49 -33.04 12.63
CA SER A 228 -42.41 -34.01 12.37
C SER A 228 -42.67 -35.40 12.96
N LYS A 229 -43.45 -35.50 14.04
CA LYS A 229 -43.84 -36.79 14.64
C LYS A 229 -45.01 -37.44 13.90
N GLU A 230 -45.95 -36.63 13.37
CA GLU A 230 -47.08 -37.12 12.58
C GLU A 230 -46.66 -37.61 11.18
N GLN A 231 -45.52 -37.13 10.66
CA GLN A 231 -44.97 -37.57 9.36
C GLN A 231 -44.00 -38.76 9.44
N SER A 232 -43.73 -39.33 10.62
CA SER A 232 -42.97 -40.58 10.73
C SER A 232 -43.90 -41.78 10.50
N PRO A 233 -43.74 -42.57 9.42
CA PRO A 233 -44.58 -43.73 9.19
C PRO A 233 -44.36 -44.75 10.33
N GLN A 234 -45.47 -45.29 10.86
CA GLN A 234 -45.45 -46.51 11.66
C GLN A 234 -44.84 -47.62 10.79
N VAL A 235 -43.55 -47.90 10.98
CA VAL A 235 -42.93 -49.11 10.48
C VAL A 235 -43.52 -50.25 11.31
N GLU A 236 -44.61 -50.83 10.82
CA GLU A 236 -45.10 -52.15 11.24
C GLU A 236 -43.93 -53.14 11.05
N LYS A 237 -43.36 -53.57 12.17
CA LYS A 237 -42.49 -54.73 12.22
C LYS A 237 -43.37 -55.97 12.13
N ASN A 238 -43.32 -56.64 10.98
CA ASN A 238 -43.58 -58.07 10.90
C ASN A 238 -42.42 -58.86 11.52
#